data_AF-A0A1H5WQE9-F1
#
_entry.id   AF-A0A1H5WQE9-F1
#
_cell.length_a   1.000
_cell.length_b   1.000
_cell.length_c   1.000
_cell.angle_alpha   90.00
_cell.angle_beta   90.00
_cell.angle_gamma   90.00
#
_symmetry.space_group_name_H-M   'P 1'
#
loop_
_entity.id
_entity.type
_entity.pdbx_description
1 polymer ?
#
loop_
_entity_poly.entity_id
_entity_poly.type
_entity_poly.pdbx_seq_one_letter_code
_entity_poly.pdbx_strand_id
1 'polypeptide(L)'
;MKIDKLNRTMSGKVISDKMDKTVTVLVERRLMHPLYGKFITRSKKYHAHDEINQYSIGDIVLLEECRPLSKTKNWKVIDKV
;
A
#
# COMPACT_ATOMS: atom_id res chain seq x y z
N MET A 1 -3.29 14.69 -13.03
CA MET A 1 -2.99 13.72 -14.11
C MET A 1 -4.08 12.66 -14.10
N LYS A 2 -4.66 12.33 -15.26
CA LYS A 2 -5.72 11.31 -15.34
C LYS A 2 -5.11 9.92 -15.12
N ILE A 3 -5.72 9.14 -14.21
CA ILE A 3 -5.35 7.76 -13.95
C ILE A 3 -6.08 6.90 -15.00
N ASP A 4 -5.46 6.73 -16.15
CA ASP A 4 -5.93 5.81 -17.19
C ASP A 4 -5.21 4.47 -17.03
N LYS A 5 -5.66 3.63 -16.07
CA LYS A 5 -5.44 2.16 -16.13
C LYS A 5 -6.26 1.36 -15.11
N LEU A 6 -6.62 0.14 -15.55
CA LEU A 6 -7.40 -0.93 -14.90
C LEU A 6 -6.79 -1.49 -13.59
N ASN A 7 -5.71 -0.91 -13.08
CA ASN A 7 -4.95 -1.48 -11.97
C ASN A 7 -5.54 -1.05 -10.63
N ARG A 8 -5.60 -1.98 -9.68
CA ARG A 8 -6.13 -1.69 -8.35
C ARG A 8 -5.18 -0.76 -7.60
N THR A 9 -5.72 0.38 -7.15
CA THR A 9 -5.00 1.30 -6.27
C THR A 9 -5.49 1.18 -4.83
N MET A 10 -4.59 1.37 -3.87
CA MET A 10 -4.89 1.35 -2.43
C MET A 10 -4.10 2.44 -1.70
N SER A 11 -4.74 3.16 -0.79
CA SER A 11 -4.06 4.10 0.11
C SER A 11 -3.65 3.42 1.41
N GLY A 12 -2.49 3.77 1.96
CA GLY A 12 -2.03 3.24 3.24
C GLY A 12 -0.95 4.10 3.89
N LYS A 13 -0.62 3.77 5.14
CA LYS A 13 0.40 4.48 5.93
C LYS A 13 1.72 3.73 5.95
N VAL A 14 2.83 4.43 5.75
CA VAL A 14 4.18 3.84 5.86
C VAL A 14 4.50 3.52 7.32
N ILE A 15 4.83 2.26 7.61
CA ILE A 15 5.23 1.79 8.94
C ILE A 15 6.75 1.69 9.06
N SER A 16 7.43 1.25 7.99
CA SER A 16 8.89 1.08 8.01
C SER A 16 9.53 1.39 6.66
N ASP A 17 10.68 2.04 6.73
CA ASP A 17 11.58 2.44 5.66
C ASP A 17 12.97 1.78 5.78
N LYS A 18 13.10 0.75 6.64
CA LYS A 18 14.41 0.13 6.97
C LYS A 18 15.08 -0.63 5.82
N MET A 19 14.37 -0.91 4.73
CA MET A 19 14.88 -1.71 3.62
C MET A 19 15.22 -0.79 2.44
N ASP A 20 16.30 -1.10 1.72
CA ASP A 20 16.64 -0.34 0.52
C ASP A 20 15.57 -0.52 -0.58
N LYS A 21 15.19 0.60 -1.19
CA LYS A 21 14.25 0.68 -2.32
C LYS A 21 12.88 0.05 -2.06
N THR A 22 12.51 -0.06 -0.78
CA THR A 22 11.31 -0.79 -0.37
C THR A 22 10.73 -0.20 0.92
N VAL A 23 9.46 0.16 0.89
CA VAL A 23 8.72 0.62 2.07
C VAL A 23 7.64 -0.38 2.46
N THR A 24 7.43 -0.55 3.76
CA THR A 24 6.36 -1.38 4.31
C THR A 24 5.16 -0.49 4.64
N VAL A 25 4.04 -0.74 3.96
CA VAL A 25 2.81 0.06 4.07
C VAL A 25 1.71 -0.74 4.76
N LEU A 26 1.06 -0.12 5.74
CA LEU A 26 -0.18 -0.61 6.36
C LEU A 26 -1.37 -0.14 5.52
N VAL A 27 -2.15 -1.08 5.00
CA VAL A 27 -3.43 -0.78 4.37
C VAL A 27 -4.54 -1.27 5.28
N GLU A 28 -5.42 -0.34 5.66
CA GLU A 28 -6.59 -0.62 6.46
C GLU A 28 -7.83 -0.65 5.58
N ARG A 29 -8.67 -1.67 5.77
CA ARG A 29 -9.99 -1.75 5.13
C ARG A 29 -11.07 -2.04 6.16
N ARG A 30 -12.19 -1.33 6.05
CA ARG A 30 -13.40 -1.60 6.82
C ARG A 30 -14.22 -2.64 6.05
N LEU A 31 -14.48 -3.76 6.69
CA LEU A 31 -15.28 -4.86 6.15
C LEU A 31 -16.45 -5.11 7.07
N MET A 32 -17.60 -5.48 6.52
CA MET A 32 -18.73 -5.93 7.32
C MET A 32 -18.52 -7.39 7.72
N HIS A 33 -18.73 -7.73 8.99
CA HIS A 33 -18.74 -9.13 9.42
C HIS A 33 -19.93 -9.85 8.76
N PRO A 34 -19.72 -10.97 8.04
CA PRO A 34 -20.76 -11.56 7.21
C PRO A 34 -22.00 -12.02 7.99
N LEU A 35 -21.82 -12.48 9.24
CA LEU A 35 -22.92 -12.95 10.08
C LEU A 35 -23.56 -11.85 10.93
N TYR A 36 -22.76 -10.89 11.41
CA TYR A 36 -23.18 -9.97 12.49
C TYR A 36 -23.45 -8.55 11.98
N GLY A 37 -23.13 -8.23 10.73
CA GLY A 37 -23.29 -6.87 10.19
C GLY A 37 -22.38 -5.81 10.82
N LYS A 38 -21.57 -6.14 11.84
CA LYS A 38 -20.66 -5.20 12.49
C LYS A 38 -19.49 -4.85 11.58
N PHE A 39 -19.19 -3.57 11.43
CA PHE A 39 -17.99 -3.10 10.73
C PHE A 39 -16.73 -3.45 11.54
N ILE A 40 -15.84 -4.20 10.92
CA ILE A 40 -14.53 -4.58 11.46
C ILE A 40 -13.43 -3.97 10.59
N THR A 41 -12.39 -3.42 11.24
CA THR A 41 -11.19 -2.93 10.55
C THR A 41 -10.22 -4.09 10.41
N ARG A 42 -9.83 -4.44 9.18
CA ARG A 42 -8.73 -5.38 8.91
C ARG A 42 -7.56 -4.62 8.32
N SER A 43 -6.38 -4.81 8.90
CA SER A 43 -5.13 -4.29 8.39
C SER A 43 -4.33 -5.38 7.67
N LYS A 44 -3.63 -5.01 6.60
CA LYS A 44 -2.64 -5.87 5.93
C LYS A 44 -1.41 -5.05 5.57
N LYS A 45 -0.24 -5.67 5.74
CA LYS A 45 1.04 -5.07 5.39
C LYS A 45 1.41 -5.43 3.95
N TYR A 46 1.93 -4.46 3.22
CA TYR A 46 2.39 -4.61 1.84
C TYR A 46 3.81 -4.06 1.70
N HIS A 47 4.62 -4.73 0.88
CA HIS A 47 5.92 -4.24 0.50
C HIS A 47 5.80 -3.52 -0.84
N ALA A 48 6.06 -2.22 -0.81
CA ALA A 48 5.97 -1.36 -1.97
C ALA A 48 7.36 -0.97 -2.45
N HIS A 49 7.54 -0.92 -3.76
CA HIS A 49 8.77 -0.46 -4.38
C HIS A 49 8.77 1.06 -4.50
N ASP A 50 9.88 1.64 -4.05
CA ASP A 50 10.29 3.01 -4.29
C ASP A 50 11.74 2.96 -4.76
N GLU A 51 12.12 3.67 -5.81
CA GLU A 51 13.50 3.67 -6.32
C GLU A 51 14.38 4.72 -5.64
N ILE A 52 13.77 5.80 -5.14
CA ILE A 52 14.48 7.00 -4.70
C ILE A 52 14.46 7.12 -3.16
N ASN A 53 13.81 6.18 -2.45
CA ASN A 53 13.68 6.16 -0.99
C ASN A 53 13.14 7.50 -0.44
N GLN A 54 12.15 8.08 -1.12
CA GLN A 54 11.60 9.39 -0.79
C GLN A 54 10.60 9.35 0.37
N TYR A 55 10.00 8.20 0.65
CA TYR A 55 8.92 8.08 1.62
C TYR A 55 9.44 7.69 3.00
N SER A 56 9.05 8.48 4.01
CA SER A 56 9.44 8.27 5.40
C SER A 56 8.32 7.61 6.20
N ILE A 57 8.66 7.12 7.39
CA ILE A 57 7.68 6.57 8.34
C ILE A 57 6.61 7.63 8.66
N GLY A 58 5.35 7.23 8.57
CA GLY A 58 4.22 8.11 8.90
C GLY A 58 3.48 8.69 7.71
N ASP A 59 4.10 8.68 6.53
CA ASP A 59 3.50 9.20 5.30
C ASP A 59 2.30 8.37 4.84
N ILE A 60 1.31 9.06 4.25
CA ILE A 60 0.17 8.43 3.58
C ILE A 60 0.51 8.35 2.09
N VAL A 61 0.50 7.14 1.56
CA VAL A 61 0.95 6.85 0.21
C VAL A 61 -0.11 6.10 -0.58
N LEU A 62 -0.17 6.39 -1.88
CA LEU A 62 -0.99 5.67 -2.85
C LEU A 62 -0.16 4.55 -3.50
N LEU A 63 -0.68 3.33 -3.41
CA LEU A 63 -0.09 2.11 -3.96
C LEU A 63 -0.80 1.69 -5.24
N GLU A 64 -0.04 1.15 -6.18
CA GLU A 64 -0.52 0.47 -7.39
C GLU A 64 -0.06 -0.99 -7.41
N GLU A 65 -0.92 -1.89 -7.89
CA GLU A 65 -0.48 -3.23 -8.27
C GLU A 65 0.48 -3.17 -9.47
N CYS A 66 1.62 -3.85 -9.36
CA CYS A 66 2.58 -3.97 -10.46
C CYS A 66 3.00 -5.43 -10.66
N ARG A 67 3.77 -5.70 -11.72
CA ARG A 67 4.41 -7.01 -11.90
C ARG A 67 5.23 -7.38 -10.64
N PRO A 68 5.33 -8.66 -10.28
CA PRO A 68 6.18 -9.05 -9.15
C PRO A 68 7.62 -8.59 -9.40
N LEU A 69 8.13 -7.72 -8.52
CA LEU A 69 9.53 -7.26 -8.53
C LEU A 69 10.40 -8.14 -7.64
N SER A 70 9.78 -8.87 -6.72
CA SER A 70 10.41 -9.83 -5.82
C SER A 70 9.36 -10.83 -5.33
N LYS A 71 9.72 -11.74 -4.42
CA LYS A 71 8.82 -12.74 -3.82
C LYS A 71 7.57 -12.12 -3.17
N THR A 72 7.73 -10.95 -2.53
CA THR A 72 6.65 -10.28 -1.78
C THR A 72 6.35 -8.86 -2.30
N LYS A 73 7.24 -8.28 -3.11
CA LYS A 73 7.17 -6.89 -3.59
C LYS A 73 6.40 -6.83 -4.91
N ASN A 74 5.08 -6.69 -4.80
CA ASN A 74 4.16 -6.64 -5.95
C ASN A 74 3.43 -5.29 -6.08
N TRP A 75 3.85 -4.30 -5.30
CA TRP A 75 3.21 -2.99 -5.24
C TRP A 75 4.24 -1.90 -5.55
N LYS A 76 3.80 -0.83 -6.20
CA LYS A 76 4.61 0.38 -6.46
C LYS A 76 3.96 1.58 -5.79
N VAL A 77 4.77 2.49 -5.25
CA VAL A 77 4.27 3.78 -4.74
C VAL A 77 4.14 4.76 -5.91
N ILE A 78 2.96 5.35 -6.10
CA ILE A 78 2.72 6.35 -7.16
C ILE A 78 2.86 7.76 -6.61
N ASP A 79 2.15 8.05 -5.51
CA ASP A 79 1.93 9.42 -5.05
C ASP A 79 1.86 9.50 -3.53
N LYS A 80 2.19 10.69 -3.01
CA LYS A 80 1.99 11.07 -1.61
C LYS A 80 0.67 11.83 -1.50
N VAL A 81 -0.19 11.40 -0.57
CA VAL A 81 -1.48 12.05 -0.30
C VAL A 81 -1.30 13.17 0.72
#